data_AF-A0A3A5VYM1-F1
#
_entry.id   AF-A0A3A5VYM1-F1
#
_cell.length_a   1.000
_cell.length_b   1.000
_cell.length_c   1.000
_cell.angle_alpha   90.00
_cell.angle_beta   90.00
_cell.angle_gamma   90.00
#
_symmetry.space_group_name_H-M   'P 1'
#
loop_
_entity.id
_entity.type
_entity.pdbx_description
1 polymer ?
#
loop_
_entity_poly.entity_id
_entity_poly.type
_entity_poly.pdbx_seq_one_letter_code
_entity_poly.pdbx_strand_id
1 'polypeptide(L)'
;MKTQSGLQLENDRHLTVQEHLNVLTQQATLVFVLIIVLTGLLMTQIDQVLQWVLGLMNPCETTECLTLYEPASWSVVRWLTAVFLAVICILPLIVHSFYRFAQSGLTKNEKIMFRKWTAYSLLGVYSLLAILFLYAIPVLYSFGDGVHSEIGIT
;
A
#
# COMPACT_ATOMS: atom_id res chain seq x y z
N MET A 1 35.41 -17.90 -37.63
CA MET A 1 34.15 -17.15 -37.84
C MET A 1 34.20 -15.90 -36.98
N LYS A 2 34.21 -14.72 -37.60
CA LYS A 2 34.30 -13.43 -36.90
C LYS A 2 32.89 -12.93 -36.65
N THR A 3 32.39 -13.04 -35.43
CA THR A 3 31.10 -12.49 -35.02
C THR A 3 31.16 -10.98 -35.20
N GLN A 4 30.25 -10.43 -36.01
CA GLN A 4 30.09 -8.99 -36.15
C GLN A 4 29.82 -8.40 -34.77
N SER A 5 30.72 -7.54 -34.32
CA SER A 5 30.54 -6.73 -33.12
C SER A 5 29.40 -5.75 -33.43
N GLY A 6 28.22 -6.06 -32.93
CA GLY A 6 27.08 -5.15 -32.97
C GLY A 6 27.43 -3.87 -32.21
N LEU A 7 26.92 -2.73 -32.69
CA LEU A 7 27.05 -1.41 -32.06
C LEU A 7 26.77 -1.50 -30.55
N GLN A 8 27.84 -1.54 -29.74
CA GLN A 8 27.74 -1.40 -28.29
C GLN A 8 27.63 0.09 -27.98
N LEU A 9 26.45 0.53 -27.55
CA LEU A 9 26.31 1.88 -27.00
C LEU A 9 27.08 1.95 -25.68
N GLU A 10 27.59 3.13 -25.32
CA GLU A 10 28.30 3.40 -24.07
C GLU A 10 27.50 3.02 -22.81
N ASN A 11 26.17 2.87 -22.95
CA ASN A 11 25.23 2.48 -21.92
C ASN A 11 24.80 1.00 -21.97
N ASP A 12 25.25 0.21 -22.96
CA ASP A 12 25.02 -1.24 -23.02
C ASP A 12 26.01 -1.94 -22.08
N ARG A 13 25.62 -1.98 -20.80
CA ARG A 13 26.32 -2.76 -19.79
C ARG A 13 25.77 -4.19 -19.86
N HIS A 14 26.59 -5.14 -20.29
CA HIS A 14 26.30 -6.58 -20.15
C HIS A 14 26.35 -6.94 -18.66
N LEU A 15 25.26 -6.65 -17.94
CA LEU A 15 25.09 -7.08 -16.56
C LEU A 15 24.67 -8.55 -16.58
N THR A 16 25.31 -9.36 -15.74
CA THR A 16 24.84 -10.72 -15.51
C THR A 16 23.47 -10.67 -14.85
N VAL A 17 22.66 -11.71 -15.06
CA VAL A 17 21.33 -11.81 -14.41
C VAL A 17 21.46 -11.71 -12.89
N GLN A 18 22.56 -12.20 -12.32
CA GLN A 18 22.85 -12.11 -10.89
C GLN A 18 22.97 -10.66 -10.41
N GLU A 19 23.65 -9.79 -11.17
CA GLU A 19 23.81 -8.39 -10.79
C GLU A 19 22.47 -7.63 -10.84
N HIS A 20 21.63 -7.92 -11.83
CA HIS A 20 20.26 -7.38 -11.89
C HIS A 20 19.39 -7.80 -10.70
N LEU A 21 19.46 -9.07 -10.30
CA LEU A 21 18.73 -9.56 -9.13
C LEU A 21 19.27 -8.99 -7.82
N ASN A 22 20.57 -8.74 -7.73
CA ASN A 22 21.19 -8.12 -6.57
C ASN A 22 20.66 -6.69 -6.35
N VAL A 23 20.54 -5.90 -7.43
CA VAL A 23 19.93 -4.55 -7.37
C VAL A 23 18.48 -4.60 -6.89
N LEU A 24 17.68 -5.54 -7.39
CA LEU A 24 16.28 -5.71 -6.97
C LEU A 24 16.20 -6.11 -5.49
N THR A 25 17.06 -7.03 -5.06
CA THR A 25 17.12 -7.49 -3.67
C THR A 25 17.51 -6.36 -2.74
N GLN A 26 18.52 -5.56 -3.09
CA GLN A 26 18.93 -4.39 -2.32
C GLN A 26 17.80 -3.36 -2.16
N GLN A 27 17.08 -3.06 -3.25
CA GLN A 27 15.93 -2.15 -3.19
C GLN A 27 14.80 -2.72 -2.34
N ALA A 28 14.51 -4.01 -2.46
CA ALA A 28 13.52 -4.68 -1.63
C ALA A 28 13.90 -4.64 -0.14
N THR A 29 15.16 -4.90 0.21
CA THR A 29 15.65 -4.80 1.59
C THR A 29 15.49 -3.39 2.14
N LEU A 30 15.82 -2.36 1.36
CA LEU A 30 15.62 -0.95 1.75
C LEU A 30 14.14 -0.67 2.04
N VAL A 31 13.24 -1.09 1.14
CA VAL A 31 11.79 -0.96 1.33
C VAL A 31 11.33 -1.65 2.61
N PHE A 32 11.77 -2.88 2.88
CA PHE A 32 11.42 -3.61 4.10
C PHE A 32 11.89 -2.90 5.36
N VAL A 33 13.14 -2.40 5.37
CA VAL A 33 13.67 -1.62 6.50
C VAL A 33 12.84 -0.36 6.74
N LEU A 34 12.44 0.35 5.68
CA LEU A 34 11.58 1.52 5.79
C LEU A 34 10.20 1.17 6.36
N ILE A 35 9.58 0.05 5.95
CA ILE A 35 8.30 -0.40 6.53
C ILE A 35 8.47 -0.62 8.03
N ILE A 36 9.51 -1.33 8.46
CA ILE A 36 9.72 -1.64 9.89
C ILE A 36 9.89 -0.35 10.70
N VAL A 37 10.75 0.57 10.24
CA VAL A 37 10.98 1.85 10.92
C VAL A 37 9.69 2.68 10.98
N LEU A 38 8.99 2.80 9.85
CA LEU A 38 7.77 3.60 9.77
C LEU A 38 6.63 2.98 10.59
N THR A 39 6.52 1.65 10.63
CA THR A 39 5.56 0.95 11.49
C THR A 39 5.83 1.28 12.95
N GLY A 40 7.08 1.23 13.40
CA GLY A 40 7.46 1.60 14.76
C GLY A 40 7.10 3.06 15.09
N LEU A 41 7.32 3.99 14.15
CA LEU A 41 6.92 5.38 14.31
C LEU A 41 5.40 5.56 14.40
N LEU A 42 4.66 4.93 13.48
CA LEU A 42 3.18 5.02 13.42
C LEU A 42 2.50 4.35 14.61
N MET A 43 3.13 3.34 15.20
CA MET A 43 2.61 2.66 16.39
C MET A 43 2.39 3.64 17.56
N THR A 44 3.14 4.74 17.62
CA THR A 44 2.98 5.75 18.68
C THR A 44 1.66 6.53 18.58
N GLN A 45 1.07 6.62 17.39
CA GLN A 45 -0.16 7.39 17.12
C GLN A 45 -1.33 6.52 16.65
N ILE A 46 -1.16 5.20 16.64
CA ILE A 46 -2.13 4.29 16.02
C ILE A 46 -3.49 4.32 16.72
N ASP A 47 -3.52 4.58 18.02
CA ASP A 47 -4.76 4.65 18.80
C ASP A 47 -5.68 5.79 18.33
N GLN A 48 -5.12 6.96 18.01
CA GLN A 48 -5.89 8.10 17.50
C GLN A 48 -6.45 7.81 16.11
N VAL A 49 -5.63 7.21 15.24
CA VAL A 49 -6.06 6.82 13.89
C VAL A 49 -7.19 5.80 13.96
N LEU A 50 -7.04 4.79 14.82
CA LEU A 50 -8.03 3.74 14.95
C LEU A 50 -9.34 4.26 15.55
N GLN A 51 -9.27 5.15 16.54
CA GLN A 51 -10.46 5.83 17.07
C GLN A 51 -11.20 6.64 15.99
N TRP A 52 -10.47 7.34 15.14
CA TRP A 52 -11.07 8.08 14.02
C TRP A 52 -11.76 7.15 13.02
N VAL A 53 -11.11 6.04 12.66
CA VAL A 53 -11.70 5.02 11.76
C VAL A 53 -12.95 4.39 12.37
N LEU A 54 -12.90 4.01 13.65
CA LEU A 54 -14.05 3.43 14.35
C LEU A 54 -15.21 4.42 14.46
N GLY A 55 -14.92 5.71 14.68
CA GLY A 55 -15.94 6.77 14.69
C GLY A 55 -16.64 6.93 13.34
N LEU A 56 -15.91 6.76 12.24
CA LEU A 56 -16.49 6.78 10.90
C LEU A 56 -17.35 5.55 10.59
N MET A 57 -17.02 4.41 11.20
CA MET A 57 -17.70 3.13 10.97
C MET A 57 -18.92 2.92 11.87
N ASN A 58 -19.03 3.63 12.99
CA ASN A 58 -20.15 3.48 13.92
C ASN A 58 -21.45 4.04 13.30
N PRO A 59 -22.44 3.18 12.95
CA PRO A 59 -23.71 3.65 12.41
C PRO A 59 -24.62 4.26 13.49
N CYS A 60 -24.32 4.03 14.77
CA CYS A 60 -25.15 4.42 15.90
C CYS A 60 -24.70 5.79 16.45
N GLU A 61 -25.65 6.70 16.70
CA GLU A 61 -25.39 8.04 17.27
C GLU A 61 -24.84 8.00 18.71
N THR A 62 -25.07 6.90 19.42
CA THR A 62 -24.57 6.66 20.78
C THR A 62 -23.34 5.75 20.80
N THR A 63 -22.44 6.00 21.74
CA THR A 63 -21.06 5.48 21.81
C THR A 63 -20.94 3.96 22.09
N GLU A 64 -22.05 3.21 22.14
CA GLU A 64 -22.09 1.86 22.73
C GLU A 64 -22.42 0.71 21.77
N CYS A 65 -22.73 0.95 20.48
CA CYS A 65 -22.99 -0.13 19.52
C CYS A 65 -21.78 -1.02 19.24
N LEU A 66 -20.58 -0.44 19.23
CA LEU A 66 -19.38 -1.12 18.79
C LEU A 66 -18.52 -1.53 20.01
N THR A 67 -18.87 -2.67 20.60
CA THR A 67 -18.07 -3.23 21.71
C THR A 67 -16.97 -4.13 21.16
N LEU A 68 -15.76 -3.96 21.71
CA LEU A 68 -14.63 -4.81 21.35
C LEU A 68 -14.85 -6.22 21.93
N TYR A 69 -15.16 -7.19 21.07
CA TYR A 69 -15.51 -8.57 21.48
C TYR A 69 -14.37 -9.28 22.21
N GLU A 70 -13.10 -8.98 21.90
CA GLU A 70 -11.96 -9.63 22.53
C GLU A 70 -10.74 -8.71 22.70
N PRO A 71 -10.32 -8.38 23.95
CA PRO A 71 -9.24 -7.43 24.20
C PRO A 71 -7.87 -7.91 23.72
N ALA A 72 -7.65 -9.23 23.62
CA ALA A 72 -6.41 -9.79 23.07
C ALA A 72 -6.24 -9.49 21.57
N SER A 73 -7.34 -9.42 20.82
CA SER A 73 -7.34 -9.13 19.38
C SER A 73 -6.95 -7.67 19.07
N TRP A 74 -7.15 -6.76 20.02
CA TRP A 74 -6.86 -5.34 19.86
C TRP A 74 -5.40 -5.06 19.52
N SER A 75 -4.48 -5.79 20.15
CA SER A 75 -3.05 -5.65 19.87
C SER A 75 -2.73 -6.04 18.42
N VAL A 76 -3.36 -7.10 17.92
CA VAL A 76 -3.18 -7.56 16.53
C VAL A 76 -3.68 -6.49 15.55
N VAL A 77 -4.84 -5.90 15.81
CA VAL A 77 -5.42 -4.84 14.97
C VAL A 77 -4.49 -3.62 14.90
N ARG A 78 -3.92 -3.18 16.03
CA ARG A 78 -2.96 -2.07 16.06
C ARG A 78 -1.73 -2.34 15.19
N TRP A 79 -1.14 -3.53 15.31
CA TRP A 79 0.03 -3.90 14.49
C TRP A 79 -0.33 -3.98 12.99
N LEU A 80 -1.44 -4.61 12.64
CA LEU A 80 -1.86 -4.72 11.24
C LEU A 80 -2.17 -3.36 10.62
N THR A 81 -2.87 -2.49 11.35
CA THR A 81 -3.20 -1.14 10.89
C THR A 81 -1.95 -0.27 10.76
N ALA A 82 -1.00 -0.36 11.69
CA ALA A 82 0.27 0.35 11.60
C ALA A 82 1.11 -0.10 10.38
N VAL A 83 1.22 -1.41 10.15
CA VAL A 83 1.93 -1.96 8.98
C VAL A 83 1.22 -1.55 7.68
N PHE A 84 -0.10 -1.62 7.64
CA PHE A 84 -0.88 -1.24 6.48
C PHE A 84 -0.69 0.25 6.13
N LEU A 85 -0.76 1.13 7.13
CA LEU A 85 -0.54 2.56 6.95
C LEU A 85 0.91 2.85 6.54
N ALA A 86 1.89 2.15 7.12
CA ALA A 86 3.28 2.26 6.70
C ALA A 86 3.45 1.92 5.21
N VAL A 87 2.87 0.81 4.75
CA VAL A 87 2.90 0.38 3.34
C VAL A 87 2.28 1.43 2.42
N ILE A 88 1.14 2.01 2.80
CA ILE A 88 0.49 3.09 2.04
C ILE A 88 1.42 4.29 1.92
N CYS A 89 2.03 4.74 3.02
CA CYS A 89 2.93 5.89 3.01
C CYS A 89 4.17 5.69 2.13
N ILE A 90 4.73 4.47 2.11
CA ILE A 90 5.95 4.19 1.31
C ILE A 90 5.65 3.72 -0.12
N LEU A 91 4.38 3.47 -0.46
CA LEU A 91 3.95 3.07 -1.80
C LEU A 91 4.53 3.94 -2.94
N PRO A 92 4.62 5.29 -2.86
CA PRO A 92 5.27 6.11 -3.88
C PRO A 92 6.77 5.78 -4.04
N LEU A 93 7.46 5.44 -2.95
CA LEU A 93 8.88 5.05 -2.99
C LEU A 93 9.06 3.66 -3.62
N ILE A 94 8.18 2.71 -3.32
CA ILE A 94 8.15 1.38 -3.94
C ILE A 94 7.98 1.55 -5.45
N VAL A 95 6.99 2.34 -5.85
CA VAL A 95 6.66 2.61 -7.25
C VAL A 95 7.83 3.30 -7.97
N HIS A 96 8.49 4.26 -7.34
CA HIS A 96 9.69 4.88 -7.89
C HIS A 96 10.83 3.86 -8.05
N SER A 97 11.08 3.03 -7.05
CA SER A 97 12.15 2.02 -7.10
C SER A 97 11.90 1.02 -8.23
N PHE A 98 10.66 0.56 -8.36
CA PHE A 98 10.21 -0.28 -9.46
C PHE A 98 10.37 0.39 -10.83
N TYR A 99 10.02 1.68 -10.92
CA TYR A 99 10.22 2.45 -12.16
C TYR A 99 11.69 2.52 -12.56
N ARG A 100 12.58 2.81 -11.60
CA ARG A 100 14.03 2.90 -11.84
C ARG A 100 14.60 1.55 -12.27
N PHE A 101 14.12 0.45 -11.70
CA PHE A 101 14.51 -0.90 -12.10
C PHE A 101 14.04 -1.23 -13.53
N ALA A 102 12.79 -0.94 -13.88
CA ALA A 102 12.25 -1.20 -15.21
C ALA A 102 12.91 -0.32 -16.29
N GLN A 103 13.29 0.92 -15.97
CA GLN A 103 13.79 1.91 -16.93
C GLN A 103 14.99 1.42 -17.76
N SER A 104 15.84 0.54 -17.25
CA SER A 104 16.99 0.02 -18.02
C SER A 104 16.59 -0.83 -19.23
N GLY A 105 15.41 -1.43 -19.23
CA GLY A 105 14.92 -2.30 -20.32
C GLY A 105 13.97 -1.63 -21.32
N LEU A 106 13.50 -0.40 -21.06
CA LEU A 106 12.45 0.24 -21.87
C LEU A 106 13.00 1.21 -22.93
N THR A 107 12.31 1.28 -24.07
CA THR A 107 12.56 2.29 -25.11
C THR A 107 12.14 3.70 -24.64
N LYS A 108 12.59 4.75 -25.34
CA LYS A 108 12.30 6.16 -24.95
C LYS A 108 10.79 6.48 -24.89
N ASN A 109 10.01 5.96 -25.83
CA ASN A 109 8.55 6.18 -25.85
C ASN A 109 7.82 5.39 -24.75
N GLU A 110 8.22 4.14 -24.51
CA GLU A 110 7.64 3.32 -23.44
C GLU A 110 7.92 3.89 -22.05
N LYS A 111 9.08 4.52 -21.84
CA LYS A 111 9.41 5.20 -20.57
C LYS A 111 8.42 6.29 -20.20
N ILE A 112 7.96 7.07 -21.18
CA ILE A 112 7.00 8.15 -20.99
C ILE A 112 5.61 7.58 -20.69
N MET A 113 5.19 6.57 -21.46
CA MET A 113 3.92 5.88 -21.24
C MET A 113 3.88 5.24 -19.86
N PHE A 114 4.93 4.50 -19.50
CA PHE A 114 5.04 3.81 -18.22
C PHE A 114 5.01 4.80 -17.07
N ARG A 115 5.75 5.92 -17.15
CA ARG A 115 5.72 6.96 -16.10
C ARG A 115 4.31 7.53 -15.89
N LYS A 116 3.59 7.84 -16.98
CA LYS A 116 2.21 8.34 -16.90
C LYS A 116 1.28 7.28 -16.30
N TRP A 117 1.35 6.05 -16.80
CA TRP A 117 0.53 4.95 -16.31
C TRP A 117 0.76 4.66 -14.83
N THR A 118 2.02 4.64 -14.40
CA THR A 118 2.40 4.48 -13.00
C THR A 118 1.85 5.60 -12.12
N ALA A 119 1.87 6.86 -12.57
CA ALA A 119 1.30 7.99 -11.83
C ALA A 119 -0.23 7.89 -11.72
N TYR A 120 -0.92 7.57 -12.82
CA TYR A 120 -2.37 7.36 -12.80
C TYR A 120 -2.78 6.16 -11.94
N SER A 121 -2.01 5.07 -11.99
CA SER A 121 -2.24 3.89 -11.16
C SER A 121 -2.07 4.23 -9.67
N LEU A 122 -1.02 4.97 -9.31
CA LEU A 122 -0.81 5.43 -7.94
C LEU A 122 -1.99 6.26 -7.43
N LEU A 123 -2.42 7.25 -8.20
CA LEU A 123 -3.59 8.08 -7.88
C LEU A 123 -4.88 7.25 -7.80
N GLY A 124 -5.03 6.26 -8.68
CA GLY A 124 -6.16 5.33 -8.69
C GLY A 124 -6.23 4.50 -7.42
N VAL A 125 -5.09 3.97 -6.95
CA VAL A 125 -5.04 3.19 -5.70
C VAL A 125 -5.41 4.04 -4.49
N TYR A 126 -4.88 5.26 -4.37
CA TYR A 126 -5.26 6.16 -3.28
C TYR A 126 -6.73 6.56 -3.32
N SER A 127 -7.24 6.88 -4.51
CA SER A 127 -8.66 7.22 -4.71
C SER A 127 -9.56 6.05 -4.34
N LEU A 128 -9.22 4.82 -4.77
CA LEU A 128 -9.96 3.62 -4.45
C LEU A 128 -9.99 3.37 -2.94
N LEU A 129 -8.84 3.51 -2.27
CA LEU A 129 -8.74 3.33 -0.83
C LEU A 129 -9.59 4.38 -0.09
N ALA A 130 -9.56 5.64 -0.52
CA ALA A 130 -10.39 6.69 0.05
C ALA A 130 -11.89 6.40 -0.12
N ILE A 131 -12.33 5.98 -1.32
CA ILE A 131 -13.73 5.59 -1.58
C ILE A 131 -14.13 4.41 -0.68
N LEU A 132 -13.24 3.42 -0.52
CA LEU A 132 -13.51 2.24 0.28
C LEU A 132 -13.72 2.60 1.75
N PHE A 133 -12.82 3.38 2.35
CA PHE A 133 -12.90 3.76 3.76
C PHE A 133 -13.97 4.82 4.05
N LEU A 134 -14.15 5.81 3.18
CA LEU A 134 -15.07 6.93 3.44
C LEU A 134 -16.52 6.66 3.04
N TYR A 135 -16.76 5.70 2.14
CA TYR A 135 -18.10 5.44 1.60
C TYR A 135 -18.49 3.97 1.67
N ALA A 136 -17.70 3.07 1.08
CA ALA A 136 -18.12 1.68 0.94
C ALA A 136 -18.26 0.96 2.29
N ILE A 137 -17.29 1.13 3.20
CA ILE A 137 -17.32 0.51 4.53
C ILE A 137 -18.47 1.06 5.39
N PRO A 138 -18.65 2.39 5.57
CA PRO A 138 -19.77 2.92 6.35
C PRO A 138 -21.14 2.46 5.84
N VAL A 139 -21.33 2.47 4.51
CA VAL A 139 -22.58 1.99 3.89
C VAL A 139 -22.81 0.51 4.20
N LEU A 140 -21.77 -0.32 4.09
CA LEU A 140 -21.87 -1.75 4.42
C LEU A 140 -22.23 -1.98 5.89
N TYR A 141 -21.66 -1.20 6.81
CA TYR A 141 -21.98 -1.30 8.24
C TYR A 141 -23.40 -0.85 8.55
N SER A 142 -23.87 0.25 7.94
CA SER A 142 -25.27 0.70 8.09
C SER A 142 -26.29 -0.31 7.54
N PHE A 143 -25.95 -1.01 6.44
CA PHE A 143 -26.79 -2.06 5.89
C PHE A 143 -26.86 -3.28 6.85
N GLY A 144 -25.73 -3.68 7.44
CA GLY A 144 -25.69 -4.76 8.43
C GLY A 144 -26.50 -4.46 9.70
N ASP A 145 -26.44 -3.20 10.16
CA ASP A 145 -27.22 -2.73 11.31
C ASP A 145 -28.73 -2.74 11.03
N GLY A 146 -29.15 -2.28 9.83
CA GLY A 146 -30.55 -2.35 9.40
C GLY A 146 -31.12 -3.77 9.43
N VAL A 147 -30.32 -4.77 9.03
CA VAL A 147 -30.72 -6.18 9.11
C VAL A 147 -30.88 -6.65 10.57
N HIS A 148 -30.00 -6.23 11.49
CA HIS A 148 -30.13 -6.56 12.92
C HIS A 148 -31.39 -5.96 13.54
N SER A 149 -31.73 -4.71 13.18
CA SER A 149 -32.96 -4.06 13.62
C SER A 149 -34.22 -4.77 13.11
N GLU A 150 -34.21 -5.30 11.89
CA GLU A 150 -35.37 -6.02 11.33
C GLU A 150 -35.63 -7.38 12.00
N ILE A 151 -34.57 -8.06 12.46
CA ILE A 151 -34.68 -9.36 13.16
C ILE A 151 -34.90 -9.22 14.68
N GLY A 152 -34.92 -7.99 15.21
CA GLY A 152 -35.24 -7.71 16.62
C GLY A 152 -34.15 -8.10 17.63
N ILE A 153 -32.90 -8.21 17.17
CA ILE A 153 -31.73 -8.46 18.04
C ILE A 153 -30.98 -7.14 18.15
N THR A 154 -31.30 -6.36 19.19
CA THR A 154 -30.53 -5.17 19.62
C THR A 154 -29.52 -5.55 20.68
#